data_AF-A0A7W1ZZQ8-F1
#
_entry.id   AF-A0A7W1ZZQ8-F1
#
_cell.length_a   1.000
_cell.length_b   1.000
_cell.length_c   1.000
_cell.angle_alpha   90.00
_cell.angle_beta   90.00
_cell.angle_gamma   90.00
#
_symmetry.space_group_name_H-M   'P 1'
#
loop_
_entity.id
_entity.type
_entity.pdbx_description
1 polymer ?
#
loop_
_entity_poly.entity_id
_entity_poly.type
_entity_poly.pdbx_seq_one_letter_code
_entity_poly.pdbx_strand_id
1 'polypeptide(L)' 'MKKLFYGDNLDVLRKFVRDETVDLCYIDPPFNSKRNYNCICNNNGKLIDIIELSNSFWRFLNETVSKV' A
#
# COMPACT_ATOMS: atom_id res chain seq x y z
N MET A 1 22.96 -3.20 2.67
CA MET A 1 22.40 -3.91 1.50
C MET A 1 21.04 -3.30 1.18
N LYS A 2 20.66 -3.16 -0.10
CA LYS A 2 19.32 -2.66 -0.50
C LYS A 2 18.44 -3.86 -0.88
N LYS A 3 17.15 -3.82 -0.52
CA LYS A 3 16.16 -4.88 -0.83
C LYS A 3 15.00 -4.26 -1.60
N LEU A 4 14.46 -4.98 -2.58
CA LEU A 4 13.27 -4.61 -3.34
C LEU A 4 12.31 -5.81 -3.32
N PHE A 5 11.05 -5.56 -3.01
CA PHE A 5 10.01 -6.58 -2.93
C PHE A 5 8.88 -6.24 -3.91
N TYR A 6 8.28 -7.27 -4.51
CA TYR A 6 7.15 -7.14 -5.43
C TYR A 6 5.95 -7.91 -4.86
N GLY A 7 4.77 -7.28 -4.85
CA GLY A 7 3.53 -7.90 -4.36
C GLY A 7 2.59 -6.90 -3.70
N ASP A 8 1.57 -7.43 -3.03
CA ASP A 8 0.72 -6.64 -2.13
C ASP A 8 1.53 -6.15 -0.92
N ASN A 9 1.34 -4.90 -0.54
CA ASN A 9 2.16 -4.25 0.47
C ASN A 9 2.02 -4.90 1.86
N LEU A 10 0.80 -5.30 2.26
CA LEU A 10 0.57 -5.93 3.56
C LEU A 10 1.22 -7.32 3.63
N ASP A 11 1.07 -8.11 2.56
CA ASP A 11 1.68 -9.43 2.47
C ASP A 11 3.21 -9.37 2.49
N VAL A 12 3.79 -8.41 1.76
CA VAL A 12 5.24 -8.19 1.72
C VAL A 12 5.77 -7.83 3.11
N LEU A 13 5.16 -6.84 3.77
CA LEU A 13 5.59 -6.43 5.10
C LEU A 13 5.52 -7.61 6.09
N ARG A 14 4.41 -8.35 6.11
CA ARG A 14 4.20 -9.47 7.05
C ARG A 14 5.18 -10.64 6.84
N LYS A 15 5.56 -10.93 5.59
CA LYS A 15 6.41 -12.10 5.27
C LYS A 15 7.90 -11.80 5.39
N PHE A 16 8.31 -10.57 5.08
CA PHE A 16 9.72 -10.27 4.84
C PHE A 16 10.32 -9.18 5.73
N VAL A 17 9.50 -8.41 6.43
CA VAL A 17 9.94 -7.36 7.35
C VAL A 17 9.63 -7.78 8.78
N ARG A 18 10.62 -7.72 9.66
CA ARG A 18 10.44 -8.05 11.08
C ARG A 18 9.83 -6.88 11.84
N ASP A 19 9.07 -7.18 12.88
CA ASP A 19 8.54 -6.18 13.80
C ASP A 19 9.66 -5.34 14.43
N GLU A 20 9.39 -4.06 14.66
CA GLU A 20 10.31 -3.08 15.30
C GLU A 20 11.69 -2.96 14.61
N THR A 21 11.79 -3.21 13.30
CA THR A 21 13.05 -3.10 12.54
C THR A 21 13.14 -1.93 11.56
N VAL A 22 12.14 -1.04 11.56
CA VAL A 22 12.05 0.09 10.63
C VAL A 22 12.07 1.40 11.41
N ASP A 23 13.14 2.18 11.25
CA ASP A 23 13.28 3.49 11.90
C ASP A 23 12.57 4.62 11.16
N LEU A 24 12.46 4.53 9.83
CA LEU A 24 11.84 5.55 8.97
C LEU A 24 11.09 4.91 7.81
N CYS A 25 9.84 5.33 7.61
CA CYS A 25 9.01 4.91 6.50
C CYS A 25 8.59 6.14 5.67
N TYR A 26 8.77 6.06 4.34
CA TYR A 26 8.23 7.04 3.40
C TYR A 26 7.19 6.36 2.52
N ILE A 27 6.00 6.95 2.44
CA ILE A 27 4.88 6.40 1.66
C ILE A 27 4.22 7.55 0.91
N ASP A 28 4.05 7.40 -0.41
CA ASP A 28 3.34 8.35 -1.26
C ASP A 28 2.04 7.69 -1.77
N PRO A 29 0.94 7.75 -0.98
CA PRO A 29 -0.30 7.09 -1.36
C PRO A 29 -1.02 7.75 -2.52
N PRO A 30 -1.88 7.00 -3.23
CA PRO A 30 -2.80 7.60 -4.19
C PRO A 30 -3.74 8.59 -3.47
N PHE A 31 -3.61 9.88 -3.79
CA PHE A 31 -4.49 10.92 -3.26
C PHE A 31 -5.85 10.89 -3.95
N ASN A 32 -6.93 10.87 -3.16
CA ASN A 32 -8.29 11.10 -3.64
C ASN A 32 -8.49 12.59 -3.99
N SER A 33 -7.85 13.05 -5.07
CA SER A 33 -7.89 14.44 -5.55
C SER A 33 -9.19 14.78 -6.30
N LYS A 34 -10.20 13.89 -6.29
CA LYS A 34 -11.41 13.95 -7.14
C LYS A 34 -11.12 14.04 -8.65
N ARG A 35 -9.87 13.83 -9.08
CA ARG A 35 -9.56 13.64 -10.49
C ARG A 35 -10.13 12.29 -10.91
N ASN A 36 -10.85 12.27 -12.03
CA ASN A 36 -11.15 11.02 -12.74
C ASN A 36 -9.82 10.45 -13.23
N TYR A 37 -9.08 9.76 -12.36
CA TYR A 37 -8.00 8.90 -12.80
C TYR A 37 -8.69 7.77 -13.56
N ASN A 38 -8.51 7.78 -14.88
CA ASN A 38 -8.97 6.70 -15.74
C ASN A 38 -8.49 5.39 -15.11
N CYS A 39 -9.49 4.56 -14.80
CA CYS A 39 -9.43 3.29 -14.11
C CYS A 39 -8.05 2.62 -14.13
N ILE A 40 -7.51 2.35 -12.94
CA ILE A 40 -6.33 1.50 -12.79
C ILE A 40 -6.84 0.06 -12.91
N CYS A 41 -6.35 -0.69 -13.90
CA CYS A 41 -6.63 -2.11 -14.01
C CYS A 41 -5.72 -2.86 -13.02
N ASN A 42 -6.30 -3.71 -12.17
CA ASN A 42 -5.49 -4.71 -11.47
C ASN A 42 -4.92 -5.74 -12.46
N ASN A 43 -4.00 -6.58 -12.01
CA ASN A 43 -3.39 -7.64 -12.84
C ASN A 43 -4.40 -8.67 -13.39
N ASN A 44 -5.64 -8.67 -12.90
CA ASN A 44 -6.74 -9.53 -13.35
C ASN A 44 -7.72 -8.80 -14.28
N GLY A 45 -7.40 -7.58 -14.72
CA GLY A 45 -8.24 -6.76 -15.61
C GLY A 45 -9.47 -6.12 -14.92
N LYS A 46 -9.58 -6.21 -13.59
CA LYS A 46 -10.67 -5.55 -12.85
C LYS A 46 -10.33 -4.07 -12.70
N LEU A 47 -11.27 -3.20 -13.10
CA LEU A 47 -11.22 -1.78 -12.79
C LEU A 47 -11.40 -1.62 -11.28
N ILE A 48 -10.39 -1.05 -10.63
CA ILE A 48 -10.45 -0.69 -9.22
C ILE A 48 -10.75 0.81 -9.17
N ASP A 49 -11.76 1.22 -8.40
CA ASP A 49 -12.03 2.63 -8.21
C ASP A 49 -11.04 3.27 -7.23
N ILE A 50 -10.94 4.60 -7.27
CA ILE A 50 -10.04 5.38 -6.41
C ILE A 50 -10.41 5.20 -4.92
N ILE A 51 -11.68 4.89 -4.62
CA ILE A 51 -12.19 4.72 -3.27
C ILE A 51 -11.64 3.41 -2.67
N GLU A 52 -11.66 2.31 -3.42
CA GLU A 52 -11.09 1.01 -3.04
C GLU A 52 -9.57 1.11 -2.82
N LEU A 53 -8.86 1.87 -3.68
CA LEU A 53 -7.43 2.15 -3.50
C LEU A 53 -7.17 2.97 -2.23
N SER A 54 -7.95 4.02 -2.01
CA SER A 54 -7.86 4.84 -0.79
C SER A 54 -8.15 4.02 0.47
N ASN A 55 -9.16 3.17 0.46
CA ASN A 55 -9.52 2.31 1.60
C ASN A 55 -8.44 1.26 1.88
N SER A 56 -7.87 0.66 0.83
CA SER A 56 -6.77 -0.29 0.96
C SER A 56 -5.52 0.37 1.55
N PHE A 57 -5.24 1.61 1.18
CA PHE A 57 -4.17 2.41 1.76
C PHE A 57 -4.42 2.73 3.26
N TRP A 58 -5.63 3.16 3.63
CA TRP A 58 -5.95 3.43 5.04
C TRP A 58 -5.84 2.18 5.91
N ARG A 59 -6.26 1.01 5.39
CA ARG A 59 -6.07 -0.27 6.06
C ARG A 59 -4.59 -0.56 6.30
N PHE A 60 -3.75 -0.37 5.28
CA PHE A 60 -2.30 -0.52 5.39
C PHE A 60 -1.71 0.41 6.47
N LEU A 61 -2.07 1.70 6.46
CA LEU A 61 -1.59 2.65 7.47
C LEU A 61 -1.99 2.25 8.88
N ASN A 62 -3.27 1.93 9.11
CA ASN A 62 -3.73 1.56 10.45
C ASN A 62 -3.00 0.32 10.99
N GLU A 63 -2.77 -0.69 10.14
CA GLU A 63 -2.06 -1.90 10.54
C GLU A 63 -0.55 -1.70 10.72
N THR A 64 0.05 -0.78 9.97
CA THR A 64 1.50 -0.52 10.04
C THR A 64 1.82 0.41 11.21
N VAL A 65 1.07 1.50 11.37
CA VAL A 65 1.26 2.47 12.47
C VAL A 65 0.91 1.85 13.83
N SER A 66 0.02 0.84 13.89
CA SER A 66 -0.24 0.12 15.15
C SER A 66 0.89 -0.85 15.55
N LYS A 67 1.90 -1.05 14.70
CA LYS A 67 3.01 -2.00 14.91
C LYS A 67 4.40 -1.35 14.97
N VAL A 68 4.47 -0.04 14.77
CA VAL A 68 5.67 0.81 14.96
C VAL A 68 5.44 1.64 16.20
#